data_AF-A0A821NAJ7-F1
#
_entry.id   AF-A0A821NAJ7-F1
#
_cell.length_a   1.000
_cell.length_b   1.000
_cell.length_c   1.000
_cell.angle_alpha   90.00
_cell.angle_beta   90.00
_cell.angle_gamma   90.00
#
_symmetry.space_group_name_H-M   'P 1'
#
loop_
_entity.id
_entity.type
_entity.pdbx_description
1 polymer ?
#
loop_
_entity_poly.entity_id
_entity_poly.type
_entity_poly.pdbx_seq_one_letter_code
_entity_poly.pdbx_strand_id
1 'polypeptide(L)'
;MLTDSMSTTAMVKLNHVVEELRQIAILIHSMKVNRIYHPLWTIYLKSGMGQLFLQSKEQSNYSTHLQIWPTEIKKMIQNSTNANDIYMNYVNNHLLTLDVQFRQYEVELDKKTKNFHGYSLQLQRLVETYIERNISSLRMEIKHKIELVHYDYHIQAIKLAYYRHHPSEYQ
;
A
#
# COMPACT_ATOMS: atom_id res chain seq x y z
N MET A 1 -30.76 18.83 -46.68
CA MET A 1 -29.43 18.83 -46.02
C MET A 1 -29.62 19.23 -44.56
N LEU A 2 -29.90 18.29 -43.65
CA LEU A 2 -30.11 18.57 -42.21
C LEU A 2 -29.78 17.36 -41.29
N THR A 3 -28.96 16.41 -41.76
CA THR A 3 -28.71 15.15 -41.01
C THR A 3 -27.33 15.05 -40.34
N ASP A 4 -26.40 15.96 -40.61
CA ASP A 4 -25.03 15.84 -40.06
C ASP A 4 -24.84 16.50 -38.68
N SER A 5 -25.74 17.38 -38.22
CA SER A 5 -25.56 18.09 -36.94
C SER A 5 -25.96 17.26 -35.71
N MET A 6 -26.92 16.33 -35.83
CA MET A 6 -27.35 15.49 -34.70
C MET A 6 -26.33 14.41 -34.33
N SER A 7 -25.54 13.94 -35.29
CA SER A 7 -24.49 12.91 -35.09
C SER A 7 -23.34 13.45 -34.23
N THR A 8 -22.90 14.68 -34.50
CA THR A 8 -21.76 15.30 -33.83
C THR A 8 -22.05 15.64 -32.36
N THR A 9 -23.26 16.13 -32.05
CA THR A 9 -23.63 16.45 -30.65
C THR A 9 -23.78 15.20 -29.78
N ALA A 10 -24.31 14.10 -30.32
CA ALA A 10 -24.42 12.83 -29.60
C ALA A 10 -23.02 12.23 -29.32
N MET A 11 -22.12 12.31 -30.30
CA MET A 11 -20.74 11.84 -30.18
C MET A 11 -19.93 12.67 -29.15
N VAL A 12 -20.10 13.99 -29.12
CA VAL A 12 -19.47 14.86 -28.12
C VAL A 12 -19.98 14.54 -26.70
N LYS A 13 -21.28 14.30 -26.52
CA LYS A 13 -21.84 13.89 -25.22
C LYS A 13 -21.32 12.54 -24.74
N LEU A 14 -21.20 11.56 -25.64
CA LEU A 14 -20.66 10.25 -25.30
C LEU A 14 -19.18 10.34 -24.87
N ASN A 15 -18.37 11.11 -25.59
CA ASN A 15 -16.96 11.33 -25.25
C ASN A 15 -16.79 11.98 -23.86
N HIS A 16 -17.65 12.95 -23.52
CA HIS A 16 -17.66 13.56 -22.20
C HIS A 16 -17.99 12.54 -21.09
N VAL A 17 -18.99 11.70 -21.30
CA VAL A 17 -19.39 10.65 -20.34
C VAL A 17 -18.25 9.64 -20.13
N VAL A 18 -17.60 9.20 -21.21
CA VAL A 18 -16.46 8.27 -21.14
C VAL A 18 -15.30 8.90 -20.37
N GLU A 19 -15.04 10.19 -20.57
CA GLU A 19 -13.96 10.89 -19.89
C GLU A 19 -14.21 11.05 -18.38
N GLU A 20 -15.42 11.40 -17.96
CA GLU A 20 -15.79 11.46 -16.54
C GLU A 20 -15.67 10.10 -15.87
N LEU A 21 -16.11 9.03 -16.54
CA LEU A 21 -15.94 7.65 -16.07
C LEU A 21 -14.47 7.26 -15.95
N ARG A 22 -13.65 7.64 -16.93
CA ARG A 22 -12.21 7.39 -16.92
C ARG A 22 -11.54 8.05 -15.71
N GLN A 23 -11.88 9.31 -15.43
CA GLN A 23 -11.33 10.04 -14.28
C GLN A 23 -11.75 9.39 -12.95
N ILE A 24 -13.02 9.01 -12.81
CA ILE A 24 -13.50 8.26 -11.64
C ILE A 24 -12.73 6.94 -11.49
N ALA A 25 -12.52 6.20 -12.57
CA ALA A 25 -11.79 4.94 -12.54
C ALA A 25 -10.32 5.14 -12.13
N ILE A 26 -9.67 6.20 -12.61
CA ILE A 26 -8.30 6.56 -12.21
C ILE A 26 -8.24 6.85 -10.70
N LEU A 27 -9.19 7.61 -10.16
CA LEU A 27 -9.24 7.92 -8.73
C LEU A 27 -9.42 6.66 -7.88
N ILE A 28 -10.39 5.82 -8.23
CA ILE A 28 -10.65 4.54 -7.53
C ILE A 28 -9.41 3.64 -7.61
N HIS A 29 -8.75 3.58 -8.77
CA HIS A 29 -7.53 2.79 -8.96
C HIS A 29 -6.41 3.29 -8.03
N SER A 30 -6.12 4.59 -8.06
CA SER A 30 -5.08 5.21 -7.22
C SER A 30 -5.34 5.00 -5.72
N MET A 31 -6.61 5.15 -5.29
CA MET A 31 -7.02 4.85 -3.92
C MET A 31 -6.76 3.38 -3.54
N LYS A 32 -7.12 2.44 -4.42
CA LYS A 32 -6.89 1.00 -4.18
C LYS A 32 -5.40 0.65 -4.15
N VAL A 33 -4.59 1.25 -5.02
CA VAL A 33 -3.13 1.08 -5.01
C VAL A 33 -2.52 1.61 -3.71
N ASN A 34 -2.90 2.80 -3.25
CA ASN A 34 -2.46 3.35 -1.97
C ASN A 34 -2.81 2.40 -0.80
N ARG A 35 -4.03 1.86 -0.78
CA ARG A 35 -4.46 0.88 0.23
C ARG A 35 -3.68 -0.44 0.17
N ILE A 36 -3.18 -0.84 -1.00
CA ILE A 36 -2.34 -2.04 -1.14
C ILE A 36 -0.95 -1.77 -0.56
N TYR A 37 -0.34 -0.61 -0.84
CA TYR A 37 1.01 -0.29 -0.35
C TYR A 37 1.06 0.06 1.14
N HIS A 38 0.02 0.66 1.69
CA HIS A 38 0.02 1.13 3.08
C HIS A 38 0.38 0.02 4.11
N PRO A 39 -0.17 -1.21 4.05
CA PRO A 39 0.25 -2.31 4.91
C PRO A 39 1.74 -2.63 4.83
N LEU A 40 2.35 -2.59 3.64
CA LEU A 40 3.77 -2.88 3.48
C LEU A 40 4.64 -1.88 4.23
N TRP A 41 4.38 -0.58 4.06
CA TRP A 41 5.09 0.48 4.76
C TRP A 41 4.87 0.43 6.27
N THR A 42 3.67 0.04 6.70
CA THR A 42 3.36 -0.19 8.12
C THR A 42 4.21 -1.34 8.69
N ILE A 43 4.37 -2.43 7.94
CA ILE A 43 5.20 -3.58 8.32
C ILE A 43 6.68 -3.19 8.38
N TYR A 44 7.17 -2.40 7.41
CA TYR A 44 8.52 -1.86 7.46
C TYR A 44 8.77 -1.03 8.72
N LEU A 45 7.83 -0.16 9.09
CA LEU A 45 7.92 0.64 10.32
C LEU A 45 7.94 -0.25 11.56
N LYS A 46 6.99 -1.19 11.67
CA LYS A 46 6.91 -2.13 12.80
C LYS A 46 8.19 -2.96 12.94
N SER A 47 8.77 -3.42 11.83
CA SER A 47 10.05 -4.12 11.82
C SER A 47 11.19 -3.24 12.33
N GLY A 48 11.31 -2.02 11.81
CA GLY A 48 12.34 -1.06 12.22
C GLY A 48 12.24 -0.65 13.69
N MET A 49 11.02 -0.60 14.23
CA MET A 49 10.76 -0.31 15.64
C MET A 49 10.92 -1.52 16.58
N GLY A 50 11.15 -2.73 16.04
CA GLY A 50 11.19 -3.95 16.84
C GLY A 50 9.82 -4.33 17.44
N GLN A 51 8.75 -3.98 16.74
CA GLN A 51 7.35 -4.14 17.14
C GLN A 51 6.56 -5.12 16.27
N LEU A 52 7.24 -5.81 15.34
CA LEU A 52 6.60 -6.60 14.30
C LEU A 52 5.68 -7.71 14.85
N PHE A 53 6.08 -8.35 15.94
CA PHE A 53 5.34 -9.47 16.56
C PHE A 53 4.72 -9.14 17.93
N LEU A 54 4.63 -7.86 18.33
CA LEU A 54 4.06 -7.48 19.64
C LEU A 54 2.55 -7.78 19.78
N GLN A 55 1.85 -8.17 18.72
CA GLN A 55 0.38 -8.31 18.69
C GLN A 55 -0.14 -9.75 18.53
N SER A 56 0.71 -10.78 18.40
CA SER A 56 0.21 -12.17 18.40
C SER A 56 -0.02 -12.65 19.83
N LYS A 57 -1.28 -12.94 20.17
CA LYS A 57 -1.67 -13.56 21.46
C LYS A 57 -1.01 -14.93 21.68
N GLU A 58 -0.52 -15.55 20.62
CA GLU A 58 0.41 -16.67 20.69
C GLU A 58 1.81 -16.11 20.91
N GLN A 59 2.12 -15.91 22.19
CA GLN A 59 3.46 -15.62 22.67
C GLN A 59 4.39 -16.74 22.20
N SER A 60 5.18 -16.46 21.16
CA SER A 60 6.48 -17.09 21.10
C SER A 60 7.23 -16.64 22.36
N ASN A 61 7.86 -17.57 23.08
CA ASN A 61 8.64 -17.31 24.30
C ASN A 61 9.87 -16.40 24.09
N TYR A 62 9.94 -15.71 22.96
CA TYR A 62 11.04 -14.90 22.50
C TYR A 62 10.53 -13.50 22.21
N SER A 63 10.31 -12.70 23.26
CA SER A 63 10.14 -11.24 23.10
C SER A 63 11.50 -10.66 22.73
N THR A 64 11.76 -10.54 21.43
CA THR A 64 12.92 -9.80 20.93
C THR A 64 12.42 -8.47 20.38
N HIS A 65 12.66 -7.39 21.13
CA HIS A 65 12.60 -6.00 20.68
C HIS A 65 13.70 -5.72 19.65
N LEU A 66 13.70 -6.49 18.58
CA LEU A 66 14.78 -6.55 17.61
C LEU A 66 14.49 -5.57 16.50
N GLN A 67 15.19 -4.44 16.53
CA GLN A 67 15.04 -3.39 15.52
C GLN A 67 15.77 -3.81 14.24
N ILE A 68 15.01 -4.22 13.22
CA ILE A 68 15.54 -4.61 11.92
C ILE A 68 14.86 -3.79 10.84
N TRP A 69 15.66 -2.99 10.14
CA TRP A 69 15.23 -2.35 8.91
C TRP A 69 15.35 -3.32 7.72
N PRO A 70 14.27 -3.51 6.93
CA PRO A 70 14.29 -4.31 5.71
C PRO A 70 15.36 -3.84 4.73
N THR A 71 15.90 -4.77 3.93
CA THR A 71 17.00 -4.46 3.01
C THR A 71 16.59 -3.45 1.93
N GLU A 72 15.32 -3.46 1.53
CA GLU A 72 14.72 -2.53 0.58
C GLU A 72 14.81 -1.09 1.08
N ILE A 73 14.50 -0.86 2.37
CA ILE A 73 14.60 0.46 2.99
C ILE A 73 16.06 0.93 3.02
N LYS A 74 16.97 0.03 3.40
CA LYS A 74 18.41 0.33 3.39
C LYS A 74 18.91 0.70 2.00
N LYS A 75 18.47 -0.02 0.96
CA LYS A 75 18.80 0.25 -0.45
C LYS A 75 18.24 1.59 -0.94
N MET A 76 17.00 1.93 -0.56
CA MET A 76 16.36 3.18 -0.98
C MET A 76 17.05 4.43 -0.43
N ILE A 77 17.64 4.33 0.77
CA ILE A 77 18.21 5.49 1.47
C ILE A 77 19.71 5.64 1.20
N GLN A 78 20.37 4.62 0.63
CA GLN A 78 21.78 4.62 0.18
C GLN A 78 22.81 5.13 1.22
N ASN A 79 22.43 5.21 2.50
CA ASN A 79 23.32 5.68 3.56
C ASN A 79 23.96 4.48 4.26
N SER A 80 25.30 4.51 4.35
CA SER A 80 26.16 3.50 4.97
C SER A 80 26.21 3.58 6.50
N THR A 81 25.53 4.57 7.10
CA THR A 81 25.55 4.81 8.55
C THR A 81 24.15 4.62 9.14
N ASN A 82 24.06 3.71 10.12
CA ASN A 82 22.86 3.31 10.88
C ASN A 82 22.25 4.48 11.70
N ALA A 83 21.76 5.53 11.05
CA ALA A 83 20.89 6.49 11.71
C ALA A 83 19.46 5.96 11.62
N ASN A 84 19.04 5.19 12.63
CA ASN A 84 17.67 4.69 12.76
C ASN A 84 16.62 5.79 12.54
N ASP A 85 16.93 7.02 12.97
CA ASP A 85 16.08 8.19 12.77
C ASP A 85 15.87 8.52 11.28
N ILE A 86 16.87 8.33 10.42
CA ILE A 86 16.74 8.55 8.96
C ILE A 86 15.77 7.53 8.38
N TYR A 87 15.93 6.25 8.72
CA TYR A 87 15.04 5.18 8.25
C TYR A 87 13.60 5.39 8.75
N MET A 88 13.44 5.75 10.03
CA MET A 88 12.15 6.04 10.63
C MET A 88 11.47 7.25 9.98
N ASN A 89 12.18 8.37 9.83
CA ASN A 89 11.64 9.57 9.19
C ASN A 89 11.23 9.29 7.74
N TYR A 90 12.05 8.55 6.99
CA TYR A 90 11.73 8.19 5.61
C TYR A 90 10.44 7.37 5.50
N VAL A 91 10.30 6.31 6.31
CA VAL A 91 9.12 5.45 6.30
C VAL A 91 7.87 6.20 6.78
N ASN A 92 7.99 7.02 7.83
CA ASN A 92 6.90 7.85 8.33
C ASN A 92 6.44 8.86 7.29
N ASN A 93 7.36 9.53 6.60
CA ASN A 93 7.03 10.49 5.55
C ASN A 93 6.30 9.81 4.37
N HIS A 94 6.68 8.60 3.99
CA HIS A 94 5.96 7.82 2.99
C HIS A 94 4.55 7.46 3.44
N LEU A 95 4.37 6.99 4.68
CA LEU A 95 3.04 6.72 5.23
C LEU A 95 2.16 7.96 5.23
N LEU A 96 2.69 9.09 5.70
CA LEU A 96 2.00 10.39 5.68
C LEU A 96 1.63 10.81 4.25
N THR A 97 2.53 10.60 3.29
CA THR A 97 2.25 10.91 1.88
C THR A 97 1.12 10.06 1.34
N LEU A 98 1.10 8.76 1.63
CA LEU A 98 0.02 7.85 1.23
C LEU A 98 -1.32 8.29 1.83
N ASP A 99 -1.34 8.67 3.11
CA ASP A 99 -2.54 9.15 3.80
C ASP A 99 -3.07 10.46 3.21
N VAL A 100 -2.17 11.42 2.92
CA VAL A 100 -2.54 12.70 2.30
C VAL A 100 -3.11 12.47 0.91
N GLN A 101 -2.43 11.68 0.08
CA GLN A 101 -2.90 11.35 -1.27
C GLN A 101 -4.24 10.62 -1.24
N PHE A 102 -4.40 9.67 -0.31
CA PHE A 102 -5.64 8.93 -0.17
C PHE A 102 -6.82 9.86 0.13
N ARG A 103 -6.66 10.79 1.09
CA ARG A 103 -7.70 11.79 1.41
C ARG A 103 -7.98 12.73 0.23
N GLN A 104 -6.95 13.15 -0.50
CA GLN A 104 -7.11 13.98 -1.69
C GLN A 104 -7.97 13.27 -2.75
N TYR A 105 -7.68 12.00 -3.02
CA TYR A 105 -8.47 11.20 -3.96
C TYR A 105 -9.90 10.97 -3.48
N GLU A 106 -10.12 10.77 -2.17
CA GLU A 106 -11.47 10.67 -1.60
C GLU A 106 -12.30 11.94 -1.83
N VAL A 107 -11.71 13.11 -1.56
CA VAL A 107 -12.38 14.40 -1.76
C VAL A 107 -12.67 14.64 -3.25
N GLU A 108 -11.71 14.32 -4.12
CA GLU A 108 -11.89 14.48 -5.56
C GLU A 108 -12.94 13.53 -6.12
N LEU A 109 -12.97 12.28 -5.65
CA LEU A 109 -13.97 11.29 -6.03
C LEU A 109 -15.37 11.71 -5.57
N ASP A 110 -15.52 12.18 -4.34
CA ASP A 110 -16.81 12.68 -3.84
C ASP A 110 -17.31 13.85 -4.70
N LYS A 111 -16.42 14.80 -5.04
CA LYS A 111 -16.77 15.91 -5.93
C LYS A 111 -17.16 15.43 -7.33
N LYS A 112 -16.41 14.50 -7.92
CA LYS A 112 -16.68 13.97 -9.27
C LYS A 112 -17.99 13.20 -9.35
N THR A 113 -18.21 12.31 -8.39
CA THR A 113 -19.42 11.47 -8.34
C THR A 113 -20.70 12.28 -8.11
N LYS A 114 -20.64 13.34 -7.31
CA LYS A 114 -21.76 14.29 -7.14
C LYS A 114 -22.11 15.08 -8.41
N ASN A 115 -21.11 15.41 -9.22
CA ASN A 115 -21.29 16.22 -10.42
C ASN A 115 -21.59 15.39 -11.68
N PHE A 116 -21.35 14.09 -11.65
CA PHE A 116 -21.57 13.22 -12.79
C PHE A 116 -23.02 12.72 -12.86
N HIS A 117 -23.82 13.35 -13.72
CA HIS A 117 -25.21 12.97 -13.94
C HIS A 117 -25.29 11.55 -14.52
N GLY A 118 -25.93 10.64 -13.77
CA GLY A 118 -26.00 9.21 -14.11
C GLY A 118 -24.99 8.34 -13.35
N TYR A 119 -24.16 8.92 -12.48
CA TYR A 119 -23.39 8.12 -11.53
C TYR A 119 -24.32 7.31 -10.63
N SER A 120 -23.99 6.03 -10.44
CA SER A 120 -24.76 5.13 -9.59
C SER A 120 -23.84 4.18 -8.84
N LEU A 121 -24.35 3.62 -7.74
CA LEU A 121 -23.63 2.59 -6.99
C LEU A 121 -23.30 1.36 -7.84
N GLN A 122 -24.16 1.01 -8.81
CA GLN A 122 -23.92 -0.11 -9.72
C GLN A 122 -22.73 0.16 -10.63
N LEU A 123 -22.65 1.36 -11.18
CA LEU A 123 -21.52 1.79 -12.00
C LEU A 123 -20.21 1.80 -11.19
N GLN A 124 -20.25 2.31 -9.96
CA GLN A 124 -19.09 2.27 -9.06
C GLN A 124 -18.60 0.83 -8.86
N ARG A 125 -19.51 -0.10 -8.56
CA ARG A 125 -19.17 -1.53 -8.36
C ARG A 125 -18.56 -2.16 -9.61
N LEU A 126 -19.05 -1.81 -10.80
CA LEU A 126 -18.48 -2.28 -12.06
C LEU A 126 -17.04 -1.80 -12.23
N VAL A 127 -16.79 -0.50 -12.00
CA VAL A 127 -15.46 0.10 -12.05
C VAL A 127 -14.54 -0.53 -11.01
N GLU A 128 -14.98 -0.65 -9.76
CA GLU A 128 -14.21 -1.26 -8.68
C GLU A 128 -13.85 -2.73 -8.95
N THR A 129 -14.77 -3.50 -9.54
CA THR A 129 -14.56 -4.92 -9.91
C THR A 129 -13.56 -5.03 -11.05
N TYR A 130 -13.69 -4.19 -12.07
CA TYR A 130 -12.74 -4.14 -13.17
C TYR A 130 -11.34 -3.81 -12.67
N ILE A 131 -11.22 -2.77 -11.85
CA ILE A 131 -9.94 -2.38 -11.24
C ILE A 131 -9.38 -3.51 -10.37
N GLU A 132 -10.21 -4.15 -9.54
CA GLU A 132 -9.76 -5.23 -8.65
C GLU A 132 -9.10 -6.38 -9.41
N ARG A 133 -9.68 -6.78 -10.55
CA ARG A 133 -9.10 -7.82 -11.40
C ARG A 133 -7.71 -7.44 -11.89
N ASN A 134 -7.51 -6.17 -12.24
CA ASN A 134 -6.26 -5.67 -12.81
C ASN A 134 -5.16 -5.37 -11.77
N ILE A 135 -5.51 -5.13 -10.50
CA ILE A 135 -4.53 -4.88 -9.42
C ILE A 135 -4.25 -6.14 -8.58
N SER A 136 -4.86 -7.27 -8.91
CA SER A 136 -4.74 -8.52 -8.14
C SER A 136 -3.30 -9.04 -8.06
N SER A 137 -2.54 -8.94 -9.16
CA SER A 137 -1.13 -9.30 -9.21
C SER A 137 -0.28 -8.43 -8.27
N LEU A 138 -0.48 -7.11 -8.29
CA LEU A 138 0.17 -6.17 -7.39
C LEU A 138 -0.14 -6.50 -5.92
N ARG A 139 -1.41 -6.80 -5.60
CA ARG A 139 -1.81 -7.21 -4.26
C ARG A 139 -1.05 -8.46 -3.78
N MET A 140 -0.88 -9.45 -4.66
CA MET A 140 -0.13 -10.66 -4.35
C MET A 140 1.37 -10.39 -4.16
N GLU A 141 1.97 -9.56 -5.02
CA GLU A 141 3.37 -9.15 -4.88
C GLU A 141 3.62 -8.48 -3.52
N ILE A 142 2.72 -7.58 -3.11
CA ILE A 142 2.86 -6.84 -1.86
C ILE A 142 2.66 -7.75 -0.65
N LYS A 143 1.71 -8.68 -0.69
CA LYS A 143 1.57 -9.71 0.33
C LYS A 143 2.84 -10.55 0.47
N HIS A 144 3.41 -10.98 -0.64
CA HIS A 144 4.65 -11.75 -0.64
C HIS A 144 5.81 -10.95 -0.02
N LYS A 145 5.96 -9.65 -0.36
CA LYS A 145 6.97 -8.79 0.28
C LYS A 145 6.79 -8.69 1.80
N ILE A 146 5.55 -8.59 2.27
CA ILE A 146 5.25 -8.60 3.71
C ILE A 146 5.69 -9.93 4.36
N GLU A 147 5.38 -11.05 3.72
CA GLU A 147 5.80 -12.37 4.21
C GLU A 147 7.32 -12.49 4.32
N LEU A 148 8.06 -12.03 3.31
CA LEU A 148 9.53 -12.03 3.33
C LEU A 148 10.08 -11.23 4.52
N VAL A 149 9.52 -10.05 4.83
CA VAL A 149 9.92 -9.28 6.01
C VAL A 149 9.67 -10.05 7.30
N HIS A 150 8.52 -10.72 7.42
CA HIS A 150 8.21 -11.54 8.59
C HIS A 150 9.20 -12.70 8.74
N TYR A 151 9.52 -13.41 7.66
CA TYR A 151 10.48 -14.52 7.69
C TYR A 151 11.88 -14.05 8.07
N ASP A 152 12.37 -12.97 7.46
CA ASP A 152 13.68 -12.41 7.78
C ASP A 152 13.76 -12.00 9.25
N TYR A 153 12.74 -11.32 9.77
CA TYR A 153 12.70 -10.95 11.18
C TYR A 153 12.72 -12.19 12.09
N HIS A 154 11.93 -13.22 11.77
CA HIS A 154 11.84 -14.44 12.55
C HIS A 154 13.19 -15.18 12.61
N ILE A 155 13.87 -15.32 11.47
CA ILE A 155 15.20 -15.94 11.39
C ILE A 155 16.20 -15.16 12.28
N GLN A 156 16.19 -13.84 12.23
CA GLN A 156 17.10 -13.03 13.04
C GLN A 156 16.78 -13.10 14.54
N ALA A 157 15.50 -13.15 14.89
CA ALA A 157 15.07 -13.35 16.28
C ALA A 157 15.53 -14.71 16.82
N ILE A 158 15.38 -15.79 16.04
CA ILE A 158 15.88 -17.13 16.41
C ILE A 158 17.39 -17.12 16.59
N LYS A 159 18.14 -16.55 15.63
CA LYS A 159 19.60 -16.45 15.73
C LYS A 159 20.03 -15.74 17.01
N LEU A 160 19.40 -14.61 17.32
CA LEU A 160 19.68 -13.86 18.54
C LEU A 160 19.37 -14.68 19.80
N ALA A 161 18.24 -15.39 19.82
CA ALA A 161 17.89 -16.27 20.93
C ALA A 161 18.91 -17.41 21.11
N TYR A 162 19.31 -18.06 20.01
CA TYR A 162 20.33 -19.10 20.02
C TYR A 162 21.66 -18.59 20.60
N TYR A 163 22.15 -17.43 20.15
CA TYR A 163 23.39 -16.86 20.69
C TYR A 163 23.29 -16.51 22.18
N ARG A 164 22.14 -16.04 22.67
CA ARG A 164 21.92 -15.74 24.09
C ARG A 164 21.96 -16.98 24.98
N HIS A 165 21.70 -18.16 24.44
CA HIS A 165 21.77 -19.41 25.19
C HIS A 165 23.20 -19.99 25.28
N HIS A 166 24.23 -19.26 24.84
CA HIS A 166 25.64 -19.65 24.88
C HIS A 166 25.86 -21.15 24.57
N PRO A 167 25.55 -21.60 23.35
CA PRO A 167 25.52 -23.04 23.02
C PRO A 167 26.85 -23.77 23.27
N SER A 168 27.96 -23.02 23.27
CA SER A 168 29.30 -23.50 23.62
C SER A 168 29.48 -23.89 25.09
N GLU A 169 28.55 -23.54 25.97
CA GLU A 169 28.55 -23.97 27.38
C GLU A 169 28.04 -25.41 27.55
N TYR A 170 27.44 -25.99 26.50
CA TYR A 170 26.89 -27.36 26.49
C TYR A 170 27.70 -28.33 25.60
N GLN A 171 28.82 -27.88 25.03
CA GLN A 171 29.74 -28.67 24.19
C GLN A 171 31.01 -28.99 24.96
#